data_AF-A0A379S4R9-F1
#
_entry.id   AF-A0A379S4R9-F1
#
_cell.length_a   1.000
_cell.length_b   1.000
_cell.length_c   1.000
_cell.angle_alpha   90.00
_cell.angle_beta   90.00
_cell.angle_gamma   90.00
#
_symmetry.space_group_name_H-M   'P 1'
#
loop_
_entity.id
_entity.type
_entity.pdbx_description
1 polymer ?
#
loop_
_entity_poly.entity_id
_entity_poly.type
_entity_poly.pdbx_seq_one_letter_code
_entity_poly.pdbx_strand_id
1 'polypeptide(L)'
;MDKIGALPCIACYVHGVINEVVSLHHINGRTITGAHAFVLPLCNHHHQYAAPPAIRAIYPWLVPVHADGNYGGRITFEALNGTQEHLYNLCLEMIA
;
A
#
# COMPACT_ATOMS: atom_id res chain seq x y z
N MET A 1 2.58 6.55 -14.10
CA MET A 1 2.74 6.88 -12.68
C MET A 1 1.68 7.88 -12.23
N ASP A 2 1.45 8.94 -13.00
CA ASP A 2 0.51 10.03 -12.67
C ASP A 2 -0.92 9.58 -12.34
N LYS A 3 -1.50 8.65 -13.11
CA LYS A 3 -2.85 8.12 -12.84
C LYS A 3 -2.93 7.32 -11.53
N ILE A 4 -1.96 6.44 -11.27
CA ILE A 4 -1.94 5.63 -10.04
C ILE A 4 -1.67 6.52 -8.82
N GLY A 5 -0.79 7.51 -8.95
CA GLY A 5 -0.51 8.47 -7.86
C GLY A 5 -1.69 9.38 -7.50
N ALA A 6 -2.72 9.45 -8.33
CA ALA A 6 -3.95 10.18 -8.05
C ALA A 6 -5.03 9.31 -7.35
N LEU A 7 -4.80 8.01 -7.21
CA LEU A 7 -5.72 7.11 -6.50
C LEU A 7 -5.53 7.23 -4.97
N PRO A 8 -6.58 6.93 -4.18
CA PRO A 8 -6.43 6.79 -2.74
C PRO A 8 -5.57 5.56 -2.40
N CYS A 9 -5.22 5.42 -1.12
CA CYS A 9 -4.48 4.28 -0.61
C CYS A 9 -5.20 2.98 -0.98
N ILE A 10 -4.60 2.19 -1.87
CA ILE A 10 -5.25 0.99 -2.39
C ILE A 10 -5.46 -0.06 -1.30
N ALA A 11 -4.56 -0.11 -0.32
CA ALA A 11 -4.69 -0.99 0.84
C ALA A 11 -5.77 -0.52 1.83
N CYS A 12 -6.06 0.78 1.94
CA CYS A 12 -7.24 1.23 2.68
C CYS A 12 -8.53 0.91 1.93
N TYR A 13 -8.50 1.06 0.60
CA TYR A 13 -9.66 0.89 -0.28
C TYR A 13 -10.27 -0.51 -0.19
N VAL A 14 -9.43 -1.56 -0.12
CA VAL A 14 -9.92 -2.94 0.04
C VAL A 14 -10.67 -3.19 1.36
N HIS A 15 -10.50 -2.32 2.36
CA HIS A 15 -11.24 -2.34 3.62
C HIS A 15 -12.40 -1.34 3.66
N GLY A 16 -12.77 -0.76 2.52
CA GLY A 16 -13.84 0.23 2.41
C GLY A 16 -13.47 1.62 2.96
N VAL A 17 -12.19 1.91 3.15
CA VAL A 17 -11.69 3.20 3.67
C VAL A 17 -11.03 3.99 2.55
N ILE A 18 -11.48 5.23 2.36
CA ILE A 18 -10.83 6.18 1.45
C ILE A 18 -9.81 7.01 2.21
N ASN A 19 -8.54 6.95 1.79
CA ASN A 19 -7.47 7.82 2.27
C ASN A 19 -6.66 8.34 1.09
N GLU A 20 -6.82 9.62 0.79
CA GLU A 20 -6.24 10.27 -0.41
C GLU A 20 -4.80 10.73 -0.20
N VAL A 21 -4.30 10.73 1.05
CA VAL A 21 -2.93 11.15 1.35
C VAL A 21 -1.98 9.96 1.19
N VAL A 22 -1.39 9.86 0.00
CA VAL A 22 -0.57 8.72 -0.40
C VAL A 22 0.84 9.11 -0.82
N SER A 23 1.71 8.11 -0.82
CA SER A 23 3.00 8.12 -1.49
C SER A 23 3.11 6.87 -2.36
N LEU A 24 3.99 6.90 -3.35
CA LEU A 24 4.17 5.78 -4.27
C LEU A 24 5.20 4.78 -3.73
N HIS A 25 4.75 3.54 -3.61
CA HIS A 25 5.55 2.39 -3.25
C HIS A 25 5.93 1.58 -4.50
N HIS A 26 7.21 1.23 -4.68
CA HIS A 26 7.67 0.40 -5.80
C HIS A 26 7.60 -1.08 -5.45
N ILE A 27 6.96 -1.88 -6.30
CA ILE A 27 6.78 -3.33 -6.03
C ILE A 27 8.07 -4.11 -6.35
N ASN A 28 8.72 -3.78 -7.48
CA ASN A 28 9.84 -4.55 -8.03
C ASN A 28 11.15 -3.74 -8.10
N GLY A 29 11.45 -2.99 -7.02
CA GLY A 29 12.60 -2.10 -6.98
C GLY A 29 12.49 -0.94 -7.98
N ARG A 30 13.62 -0.28 -8.26
CA ARG A 30 13.65 0.98 -9.05
C ARG A 30 14.45 0.91 -10.35
N THR A 31 15.18 -0.19 -10.57
CA THR A 31 16.20 -0.27 -11.64
C THR A 31 15.78 -1.11 -12.83
N ILE A 32 14.76 -1.96 -12.71
CA ILE A 32 14.27 -2.75 -13.83
C ILE A 32 13.56 -1.86 -14.87
N THR A 33 13.59 -2.25 -16.14
CA THR A 33 12.85 -1.56 -17.20
C THR A 33 11.37 -1.49 -16.83
N GLY A 34 10.81 -0.28 -16.82
CA GLY A 34 9.40 -0.06 -16.47
C GLY A 34 9.09 -0.14 -14.97
N ALA A 35 10.07 -0.22 -14.07
CA ALA A 35 9.87 -0.26 -12.61
C ALA A 35 8.87 0.79 -12.09
N HIS A 36 8.90 1.95 -12.72
CA HIS A 36 8.07 3.12 -12.43
C HIS A 36 6.59 3.00 -12.85
N ALA A 37 6.24 1.97 -13.61
CA ALA A 37 4.85 1.60 -13.86
C ALA A 37 4.30 0.70 -12.72
N PHE A 38 5.16 -0.09 -12.07
CA PHE A 38 4.80 -1.05 -11.03
C PHE A 38 4.85 -0.42 -9.63
N VAL A 39 3.88 0.44 -9.36
CA VAL A 39 3.76 1.16 -8.10
C VAL A 39 2.38 1.02 -7.46
N LEU A 40 2.33 1.14 -6.14
CA LEU A 40 1.08 1.22 -5.36
C LEU A 40 0.96 2.60 -4.70
N PRO A 41 -0.23 3.21 -4.69
CA PRO A 41 -0.53 4.38 -3.87
C PRO A 41 -0.81 3.88 -2.44
N LEU A 42 0.06 4.20 -1.49
CA LEU A 42 -0.07 3.77 -0.10
C LEU A 42 -0.03 4.97 0.84
N CYS A 43 -0.93 4.98 1.82
CA CYS A 43 -0.87 5.94 2.92
C CYS A 43 0.37 5.68 3.78
N ASN A 44 0.72 6.66 4.63
CA ASN A 44 1.89 6.58 5.50
C ASN A 44 1.97 5.27 6.31
N HIS A 45 0.82 4.79 6.78
CA HIS A 45 0.71 3.61 7.65
C HIS A 45 0.62 2.27 6.91
N HIS A 46 0.38 2.31 5.60
CA HIS A 46 0.54 1.15 4.73
C HIS A 46 1.88 1.15 3.99
N HIS A 47 2.60 2.28 3.94
CA HIS A 47 3.90 2.37 3.29
C HIS A 47 5.06 2.13 4.27
N GLN A 48 5.27 3.02 5.25
CA GLN A 48 6.57 3.14 5.93
C GLN A 48 6.51 3.06 7.46
N TYR A 49 5.48 3.63 8.11
CA TYR A 49 5.47 3.81 9.56
C TYR A 49 4.29 3.13 10.23
N ALA A 50 4.54 2.36 11.28
CA ALA A 50 3.47 1.72 12.03
C ALA A 50 2.54 2.76 12.66
N ALA A 51 1.23 2.55 12.55
CA ALA A 51 0.26 3.36 13.28
C ALA A 51 0.41 3.16 14.81
N PRO A 52 -0.02 4.13 15.64
CA PRO A 52 -0.03 3.98 17.09
C PRO A 52 -0.73 2.70 17.54
N PRO A 53 -0.30 2.03 18.62
CA PRO A 53 -0.88 0.75 19.05
C PRO A 53 -2.40 0.76 19.22
N ALA A 54 -2.97 1.84 19.78
CA ALA A 54 -4.42 1.98 19.93
C ALA A 54 -5.17 1.99 18.60
N ILE A 55 -4.58 2.58 17.56
CA ILE A 55 -5.16 2.61 16.20
C ILE A 55 -5.06 1.22 15.55
N ARG A 56 -3.93 0.52 15.72
CA ARG A 56 -3.75 -0.84 15.19
C ARG A 56 -4.67 -1.86 15.86
N ALA A 57 -5.08 -1.64 17.10
CA ALA A 57 -6.08 -2.48 17.75
C ALA A 57 -7.47 -2.37 17.10
N ILE A 58 -7.80 -1.21 16.52
CA ILE A 58 -9.07 -0.96 15.81
C ILE A 58 -8.96 -1.40 14.35
N TYR A 59 -7.82 -1.12 13.71
CA TYR A 59 -7.53 -1.44 12.31
C TYR A 59 -6.33 -2.39 12.23
N PRO A 60 -6.52 -3.70 12.48
CA PRO A 60 -5.42 -4.66 12.53
C PRO A 60 -4.70 -4.82 11.17
N TRP A 61 -5.38 -4.47 10.08
CA TRP A 61 -4.84 -4.46 8.70
C TRP A 61 -4.00 -3.23 8.36
N LEU A 62 -3.99 -2.19 9.20
CA LEU A 62 -3.23 -0.96 9.01
C LEU A 62 -1.76 -1.18 9.43
N VAL A 63 -1.05 -1.93 8.60
CA VAL A 63 0.36 -2.29 8.79
C VAL A 63 1.19 -1.81 7.60
N PRO A 64 2.44 -1.35 7.81
CA PRO A 64 3.26 -0.86 6.71
C PRO A 64 3.89 -2.01 5.92
N VAL A 65 3.99 -1.87 4.60
CA VAL A 65 4.64 -2.85 3.71
C VAL A 65 6.16 -2.89 3.96
N HIS A 66 6.77 -1.74 4.25
CA HIS A 66 8.11 -1.67 4.82
C HIS A 66 8.01 -1.80 6.33
N ALA A 67 8.71 -2.78 6.91
CA ALA A 67 8.65 -3.01 8.34
C ALA A 67 9.16 -1.78 9.12
N ASP A 68 8.43 -1.41 10.16
CA ASP A 68 8.80 -0.37 11.12
C ASP A 68 9.13 -1.07 12.46
N GLY A 69 10.43 -1.29 12.68
CA GLY A 69 10.91 -2.21 13.71
C GLY A 69 10.36 -3.62 13.48
N ASN A 70 9.58 -4.13 14.42
CA ASN A 70 8.97 -5.46 14.36
C ASN A 70 7.52 -5.45 13.84
N TYR A 71 7.02 -4.32 13.34
CA TYR A 71 5.64 -4.19 12.87
C TYR A 71 5.55 -4.08 11.35
N GLY A 72 4.61 -4.83 10.77
CA GLY A 72 4.35 -4.85 9.32
C GLY A 72 5.32 -5.74 8.56
N GLY A 73 5.86 -5.21 7.46
CA GLY A 73 6.65 -5.96 6.51
C GLY A 73 5.79 -6.66 5.46
N ARG A 74 6.38 -6.90 4.28
CA ARG A 74 5.69 -7.43 3.09
C ARG A 74 4.78 -8.61 3.39
N ILE A 75 5.28 -9.62 4.10
CA ILE A 75 4.52 -10.85 4.39
C ILE A 75 3.25 -10.54 5.18
N THR A 76 3.36 -9.78 6.27
CA THR A 76 2.23 -9.37 7.11
C THR A 76 1.27 -8.47 6.34
N PHE A 77 1.80 -7.50 5.60
CA PHE A 77 1.02 -6.59 4.78
C PHE A 77 0.18 -7.35 3.75
N GLU A 78 0.79 -8.27 2.99
CA GLU A 78 0.12 -9.01 1.93
C GLU A 78 -0.91 -9.99 2.49
N ALA A 79 -0.65 -10.59 3.66
CA ALA A 79 -1.61 -11.47 4.34
C ALA A 79 -2.88 -10.75 4.79
N LEU A 80 -2.79 -9.45 5.13
CA LEU A 80 -3.91 -8.68 5.67
C LEU A 80 -4.64 -7.82 4.63
N ASN A 81 -3.98 -7.47 3.52
CA ASN A 81 -4.50 -6.52 2.54
C ASN A 81 -4.59 -7.10 1.11
N GLY A 82 -4.01 -8.27 0.85
CA GLY A 82 -3.84 -8.83 -0.49
C GLY A 82 -2.42 -8.63 -1.04
N THR A 83 -2.02 -9.46 -2.01
CA THR A 83 -0.68 -9.39 -2.59
C THR A 83 -0.46 -8.04 -3.28
N GLN A 84 0.80 -7.56 -3.32
CA GLN A 84 1.09 -6.32 -4.04
C GLN A 84 0.69 -6.38 -5.52
N GLU A 85 0.79 -7.57 -6.14
CA GLU A 85 0.32 -7.81 -7.51
C GLU A 85 -1.20 -7.65 -7.63
N HIS A 86 -1.97 -8.22 -6.69
CA HIS A 86 -3.42 -8.06 -6.67
C HIS A 86 -3.82 -6.60 -6.49
N LEU A 87 -3.20 -5.90 -5.54
CA LEU A 87 -3.44 -4.47 -5.31
C LEU A 87 -3.06 -3.62 -6.53
N TYR A 88 -2.01 -3.99 -7.24
CA TYR A 88 -1.64 -3.32 -8.49
C TYR A 88 -2.69 -3.51 -9.57
N ASN A 89 -3.21 -4.72 -9.74
CA ASN A 89 -4.28 -4.99 -10.70
C ASN A 89 -5.55 -4.19 -10.37
N LEU A 90 -5.92 -4.07 -9.08
CA LEU A 90 -7.02 -3.20 -8.66
C LEU A 90 -6.76 -1.72 -9.03
N CYS A 91 -5.53 -1.23 -8.88
CA CYS A 91 -5.19 0.13 -9.33
C CYS A 91 -5.40 0.29 -10.84
N LEU A 92 -5.04 -0.73 -11.64
CA LEU A 92 -5.24 -0.70 -13.09
C LEU A 92 -6.73 -0.68 -13.46
N GLU A 93 -7.56 -1.45 -12.76
CA GLU A 93 -9.01 -1.45 -12.95
C GLU A 93 -9.64 -0.09 -12.64
N MET A 94 -9.14 0.63 -11.62
CA MET A 94 -9.67 1.94 -11.22
C MET A 94 -9.32 3.09 -12.19
N ILE A 95 -8.34 2.91 -13.07
CA ILE A 95 -7.85 3.96 -14.00
C ILE A 95 -8.09 3.63 -15.47
N ALA A 96 -8.72 2.48 -15.74
CA ALA A 96 -9.18 2.05 -17.05
C ALA A 96 -10.39 2.90 -17.49
#